data_AF-A0A2N1Q4U5-F1
#
_entry.id   AF-A0A2N1Q4U5-F1
#
_cell.length_a   1.000
_cell.length_b   1.000
_cell.length_c   1.000
_cell.angle_alpha   90.00
_cell.angle_beta   90.00
_cell.angle_gamma   90.00
#
_symmetry.space_group_name_H-M   'P 1'
#
loop_
_entity.id
_entity.type
_entity.pdbx_description
1 polymer ?
#
loop_
_entity_poly.entity_id
_entity_poly.type
_entity_poly.pdbx_seq_one_letter_code
_entity_poly.pdbx_strand_id
1 'polypeptide(L)'
;MLLKKSLRLFIALLAIITFVSCGLGTTEITTNTPTTETTQTPTTEATTNNLYTLPSLEGMNRQEIITALEGSGISYTFKWETNLEISEEDFIRYDDLEVGDQVELGSNVVIFIATPHYVLPDFSGKTQSEIFSLILGKGFNFSFEVEVNNDVPDQTFSKFGDELEAGDVFDGSTTLVIYIGFNTVTLPDLTNKLKSEISKILTESQIQFNFEYVINDDYPEDMFISYKDMEIGDFYEDEPVTILLYQNTFTSNPTSLIISKYVDGGDGTNDQAIEIYNPTDSNVFLGDYHLAIFINGALEATNIIEFEDVDLLPGETYIIANKASTNGDLLRSADIYVFELNFDGNDTIQLRYKNNTYIDSIYHIGNRDFVFDNEIFVRKADVVKGARDFSFTEWTAYVPSYIDLLGTHPYSYDPTTGVTFQFVNREFDNPLGGMNAVTLSYINDGDTASFSPGFLDSERVRFLGVDTPETFPVTDPWGPEAKAYTTLILNAAIGIYIQSDPDLGYTETYGRHLGLVWVNLGETGLTIDIKNSSDEVMRTEHLSGWILLNYYLVLNGYSYNYYSSNSNLVFENRYLYRYFQDAQCFAQENGLGIHE
;
A
#
# COMPACT_ATOMS: atom_id res chain seq x y z
N MET A 1 -13.31 -21.26 5.12
CA MET A 1 -14.31 -22.16 4.54
C MET A 1 -15.58 -21.36 4.23
N LEU A 2 -16.08 -21.40 2.99
CA LEU A 2 -17.42 -20.91 2.58
C LEU A 2 -17.80 -19.42 2.86
N LEU A 3 -16.93 -18.45 2.57
CA LEU A 3 -17.35 -17.03 2.51
C LEU A 3 -16.44 -16.09 1.66
N LYS A 4 -16.10 -16.51 0.43
CA LYS A 4 -15.43 -15.69 -0.61
C LYS A 4 -15.72 -16.24 -2.03
N LYS A 5 -16.92 -16.00 -2.57
CA LYS A 5 -17.28 -16.22 -3.99
C LYS A 5 -18.34 -15.22 -4.44
N SER A 6 -18.01 -13.93 -4.46
CA SER A 6 -18.88 -12.85 -4.95
C SER A 6 -18.17 -11.49 -5.08
N LEU A 7 -17.17 -11.37 -5.97
CA LEU A 7 -16.60 -10.07 -6.34
C LEU A 7 -16.67 -9.77 -7.84
N ARG A 8 -17.89 -9.45 -8.28
CA ARG A 8 -18.17 -8.31 -9.18
C ARG A 8 -17.27 -8.13 -10.42
N LEU A 9 -17.50 -8.95 -11.46
CA LEU A 9 -17.63 -8.32 -12.79
C LEU A 9 -18.84 -7.37 -12.71
N PHE A 10 -18.61 -6.06 -12.92
CA PHE A 10 -19.67 -5.05 -12.92
C PHE A 10 -19.82 -4.39 -14.29
N ILE A 11 -19.90 -5.22 -15.34
CA ILE A 11 -20.22 -4.79 -16.71
C ILE A 11 -21.74 -4.75 -16.87
N ALA A 12 -22.32 -3.57 -16.68
CA ALA A 12 -23.77 -3.37 -16.78
C ALA A 12 -24.19 -3.12 -18.24
N LEU A 13 -24.46 -4.18 -19.00
CA LEU A 13 -25.06 -4.08 -20.34
C LEU A 13 -26.20 -5.10 -20.58
N LEU A 14 -27.20 -5.13 -19.68
CA LEU A 14 -28.41 -5.93 -19.87
C LEU A 14 -29.34 -5.32 -20.95
N ALA A 15 -28.96 -5.49 -22.22
CA ALA A 15 -29.72 -5.02 -23.38
C ALA A 15 -30.75 -6.07 -23.84
N ILE A 16 -31.83 -6.26 -23.06
CA ILE A 16 -32.99 -7.04 -23.51
C ILE A 16 -33.76 -6.20 -24.56
N ILE A 17 -33.41 -6.38 -25.83
CA ILE A 17 -34.07 -5.68 -26.96
C ILE A 17 -35.21 -6.54 -27.48
N THR A 18 -36.39 -6.40 -26.88
CA THR A 18 -37.66 -6.89 -27.46
C THR A 18 -38.37 -5.76 -28.18
N PHE A 19 -38.58 -5.86 -29.49
CA PHE A 19 -39.39 -4.91 -30.25
C PHE A 19 -40.45 -5.59 -31.12
N VAL A 20 -41.67 -5.05 -31.05
CA VAL A 20 -42.81 -5.41 -31.91
C VAL A 20 -42.88 -4.41 -33.06
N SER A 21 -43.05 -4.89 -34.28
CA SER A 21 -43.18 -4.04 -35.47
C SER A 21 -44.59 -3.46 -35.61
N CYS A 22 -44.67 -2.17 -35.96
CA CYS A 22 -45.86 -1.49 -36.49
C CYS A 22 -45.40 -0.24 -37.26
N GLY A 23 -45.93 0.04 -38.46
CA GLY A 23 -45.30 0.95 -39.43
C GLY A 23 -46.20 2.02 -40.08
N LEU A 24 -45.89 2.36 -41.34
CA LEU A 24 -46.51 3.36 -42.25
C LEU A 24 -46.12 4.85 -42.04
N GLY A 25 -45.73 5.55 -43.13
CA GLY A 25 -45.74 7.04 -43.17
C GLY A 25 -44.75 7.77 -44.11
N THR A 26 -45.03 7.80 -45.43
CA THR A 26 -44.45 8.69 -46.49
C THR A 26 -44.66 10.21 -46.21
N THR A 27 -44.02 11.23 -46.82
CA THR A 27 -43.09 11.44 -47.99
C THR A 27 -42.19 12.71 -47.73
N GLU A 28 -41.54 13.53 -48.62
CA GLU A 28 -41.51 13.75 -50.08
C GLU A 28 -40.25 14.50 -50.64
N ILE A 29 -39.81 14.09 -51.85
CA ILE A 29 -39.21 14.78 -53.04
C ILE A 29 -38.52 16.19 -52.96
N THR A 30 -37.34 16.34 -53.60
CA THR A 30 -36.98 17.36 -54.68
C THR A 30 -35.49 17.20 -55.13
N THR A 31 -35.14 16.60 -56.28
CA THR A 31 -35.08 17.07 -57.70
C THR A 31 -33.99 18.11 -58.08
N ASN A 32 -32.99 17.71 -58.90
CA ASN A 32 -32.92 18.04 -60.36
C ASN A 32 -31.62 17.60 -61.09
N THR A 33 -31.76 17.30 -62.39
CA THR A 33 -30.73 16.96 -63.41
C THR A 33 -30.28 18.22 -64.20
N PRO A 34 -29.33 18.23 -65.17
CA PRO A 34 -29.62 17.73 -66.55
C PRO A 34 -28.43 17.32 -67.50
N THR A 35 -28.72 16.43 -68.48
CA THR A 35 -28.12 16.28 -69.86
C THR A 35 -26.59 16.16 -70.10
N THR A 36 -26.10 15.47 -71.15
CA THR A 36 -26.39 15.70 -72.58
C THR A 36 -26.26 14.46 -73.48
N GLU A 37 -26.83 14.55 -74.68
CA GLU A 37 -27.17 13.49 -75.64
C GLU A 37 -26.00 12.95 -76.49
N THR A 38 -26.23 11.85 -77.20
CA THR A 38 -26.10 11.86 -78.67
C THR A 38 -27.02 10.83 -79.33
N THR A 39 -27.44 11.08 -80.58
CA THR A 39 -28.62 10.45 -81.19
C THR A 39 -28.32 9.74 -82.50
N GLN A 40 -28.83 8.50 -82.68
CA GLN A 40 -29.30 8.03 -83.98
C GLN A 40 -30.22 6.80 -83.93
N THR A 41 -31.23 6.83 -84.79
CA THR A 41 -32.25 5.80 -85.11
C THR A 41 -32.55 5.92 -86.61
N PRO A 42 -33.32 5.00 -87.24
CA PRO A 42 -33.68 3.62 -86.86
C PRO A 42 -33.40 2.58 -87.97
N THR A 43 -33.50 1.29 -87.65
CA THR A 43 -33.97 0.27 -88.61
C THR A 43 -34.93 -0.68 -87.91
N THR A 44 -36.09 -0.96 -88.51
CA THR A 44 -37.15 -1.77 -87.90
C THR A 44 -37.08 -3.22 -88.38
N GLU A 45 -36.71 -4.15 -87.50
CA GLU A 45 -37.07 -5.56 -87.65
C GLU A 45 -37.88 -6.01 -86.45
N ALA A 46 -39.04 -6.64 -86.71
CA ALA A 46 -39.96 -7.08 -85.68
C ALA A 46 -39.61 -8.52 -85.24
N THR A 47 -38.52 -8.69 -84.50
CA THR A 47 -38.32 -9.89 -83.69
C THR A 47 -39.37 -9.92 -82.59
N THR A 48 -40.18 -10.99 -82.55
CA THR A 48 -41.16 -11.21 -81.50
C THR A 48 -40.48 -11.27 -80.12
N ASN A 49 -40.99 -10.50 -79.15
CA ASN A 49 -40.46 -10.50 -77.78
C ASN A 49 -40.55 -11.90 -77.15
N ASN A 50 -39.44 -12.63 -77.18
CA ASN A 50 -39.24 -13.85 -76.39
C ASN A 50 -38.83 -13.47 -74.95
N LEU A 51 -39.71 -12.73 -74.28
CA LEU A 51 -39.56 -12.29 -72.90
C LEU A 51 -40.66 -12.92 -72.05
N TYR A 52 -40.29 -13.46 -70.89
CA TYR A 52 -41.21 -13.92 -69.86
C TYR A 52 -41.26 -12.89 -68.73
N THR A 53 -42.47 -12.53 -68.31
CA THR A 53 -42.68 -11.65 -67.15
C THR A 53 -42.76 -12.50 -65.89
N LEU A 54 -41.90 -12.23 -64.90
CA LEU A 54 -41.86 -12.99 -63.65
C LEU A 54 -43.18 -12.86 -62.87
N PRO A 55 -43.86 -13.97 -62.52
CA PRO A 55 -45.08 -13.94 -61.72
C PRO A 55 -44.78 -13.59 -60.26
N SER A 56 -45.81 -13.26 -59.49
CA SER A 56 -45.69 -13.35 -58.04
C SER A 56 -45.69 -14.82 -57.63
N LEU A 57 -44.71 -15.21 -56.81
CA LEU A 57 -44.61 -16.52 -56.17
C LEU A 57 -44.88 -16.43 -54.66
N GLU A 58 -45.32 -15.27 -54.17
CA GLU A 58 -45.59 -14.97 -52.77
C GLU A 58 -46.54 -16.01 -52.15
N GLY A 59 -46.10 -16.69 -51.08
CA GLY A 59 -46.87 -17.72 -50.40
C GLY A 59 -47.04 -19.04 -51.18
N MET A 60 -46.24 -19.29 -52.22
CA MET A 60 -46.18 -20.59 -52.89
C MET A 60 -45.05 -21.45 -52.34
N ASN A 61 -45.34 -22.74 -52.10
CA ASN A 61 -44.28 -23.73 -51.86
C ASN A 61 -43.55 -24.10 -53.15
N ARG A 62 -42.33 -24.65 -53.04
CA ARG A 62 -41.49 -25.09 -54.16
C ARG A 62 -42.22 -25.92 -55.23
N GLN A 63 -43.15 -26.79 -54.84
CA GLN A 63 -43.91 -27.60 -55.80
C GLN A 63 -44.97 -26.78 -56.55
N GLU A 64 -45.56 -25.78 -55.91
CA GLU A 64 -46.42 -24.77 -56.54
C GLU A 64 -45.62 -23.83 -57.44
N ILE A 65 -44.42 -23.39 -57.03
CA ILE A 65 -43.49 -22.60 -57.87
C ILE A 65 -43.13 -23.37 -59.14
N ILE A 66 -42.75 -24.65 -59.02
CA ILE A 66 -42.45 -25.54 -60.16
C ILE A 66 -43.64 -25.60 -61.13
N THR A 67 -44.87 -25.62 -60.60
CA THR A 67 -46.11 -25.68 -61.39
C THR A 67 -46.44 -24.33 -62.03
N ALA A 68 -46.27 -23.22 -61.31
CA ALA A 68 -46.52 -21.86 -61.79
C ALA A 68 -45.54 -21.42 -62.90
N LEU A 69 -44.33 -21.98 -62.89
CA LEU A 69 -43.31 -21.78 -63.92
C LEU A 69 -43.31 -22.88 -65.00
N GLU A 70 -44.20 -23.87 -64.94
CA GLU A 70 -44.28 -24.91 -65.98
C GLU A 70 -44.74 -24.31 -67.33
N GLY A 71 -43.99 -24.60 -68.40
CA GLY A 71 -44.26 -24.03 -69.73
C GLY A 71 -43.89 -22.56 -69.91
N SER A 72 -43.33 -21.89 -68.89
CA SER A 72 -42.83 -20.50 -68.96
C SER A 72 -41.77 -20.27 -70.04
N GLY A 73 -40.93 -21.28 -70.30
CA GLY A 73 -39.81 -21.21 -71.25
C GLY A 73 -38.54 -20.56 -70.70
N ILE A 74 -38.51 -20.21 -69.40
CA ILE A 74 -37.27 -19.95 -68.67
C ILE A 74 -36.71 -21.25 -68.07
N SER A 75 -35.44 -21.24 -67.69
CA SER A 75 -34.89 -22.19 -66.71
C SER A 75 -34.83 -21.52 -65.34
N TYR A 76 -34.77 -22.31 -64.27
CA TYR A 76 -34.66 -21.77 -62.92
C TYR A 76 -33.81 -22.66 -62.01
N THR A 77 -33.21 -22.04 -60.99
CA THR A 77 -32.38 -22.70 -59.99
C THR A 77 -32.84 -22.27 -58.60
N PHE A 78 -33.25 -23.24 -57.77
CA PHE A 78 -33.51 -22.99 -56.36
C PHE A 78 -32.20 -22.83 -55.58
N LYS A 79 -32.07 -21.73 -54.84
CA LYS A 79 -31.15 -21.58 -53.71
C LYS A 79 -31.97 -21.65 -52.42
N TRP A 80 -31.38 -22.17 -51.36
CA TRP A 80 -31.95 -22.07 -50.02
C TRP A 80 -31.43 -20.80 -49.34
N GLU A 81 -32.31 -20.08 -48.65
CA GLU A 81 -31.97 -18.95 -47.77
C GLU A 81 -32.65 -19.21 -46.43
N THR A 82 -31.89 -19.16 -45.33
CA THR A 82 -32.45 -19.45 -44.01
C THR A 82 -33.46 -18.38 -43.63
N ASN A 83 -34.70 -18.81 -43.38
CA ASN A 83 -35.78 -17.97 -42.92
C ASN A 83 -36.69 -18.81 -42.01
N LEU A 84 -36.98 -18.30 -40.82
CA LEU A 84 -37.76 -18.96 -39.75
C LEU A 84 -39.20 -18.43 -39.65
N GLU A 85 -39.53 -17.37 -40.38
CA GLU A 85 -40.89 -16.81 -40.47
C GLU A 85 -41.68 -17.39 -41.66
N ILE A 86 -40.98 -17.99 -42.62
CA ILE A 86 -41.51 -18.58 -43.87
C ILE A 86 -41.32 -20.10 -43.82
N SER A 87 -42.30 -20.88 -44.27
CA SER A 87 -42.29 -22.36 -44.18
C SER A 87 -41.17 -22.98 -45.02
N GLU A 88 -40.68 -24.17 -44.64
CA GLU A 88 -39.69 -24.88 -45.45
C GLU A 88 -40.20 -25.10 -46.90
N GLU A 89 -39.34 -24.82 -47.88
CA GLU A 89 -39.63 -24.80 -49.32
C GLU A 89 -40.53 -23.66 -49.85
N ASP A 90 -41.04 -22.74 -49.03
CA ASP A 90 -41.81 -21.57 -49.51
C ASP A 90 -40.91 -20.49 -50.14
N PHE A 91 -41.46 -19.74 -51.11
CA PHE A 91 -40.77 -18.62 -51.78
C PHE A 91 -40.37 -17.50 -50.81
N ILE A 92 -39.14 -16.99 -50.96
CA ILE A 92 -38.69 -15.74 -50.32
C ILE A 92 -38.60 -14.61 -51.36
N ARG A 93 -37.84 -14.83 -52.44
CA ARG A 93 -37.49 -13.79 -53.44
C ARG A 93 -36.82 -14.38 -54.67
N TYR A 94 -36.65 -13.57 -55.71
CA TYR A 94 -35.68 -13.82 -56.77
C TYR A 94 -34.29 -13.26 -56.40
N ASP A 95 -33.26 -13.67 -57.16
CA ASP A 95 -31.89 -13.11 -57.08
C ASP A 95 -31.78 -11.92 -58.03
N ASP A 96 -31.52 -10.72 -57.49
CA ASP A 96 -31.39 -9.44 -58.21
C ASP A 96 -32.53 -9.10 -59.22
N LEU A 97 -33.75 -9.59 -58.97
CA LEU A 97 -34.93 -9.44 -59.83
C LEU A 97 -36.22 -9.24 -59.00
N GLU A 98 -37.21 -8.54 -59.54
CA GLU A 98 -38.50 -8.25 -58.91
C GLU A 98 -39.71 -8.88 -59.64
N VAL A 99 -40.85 -8.96 -58.95
CA VAL A 99 -42.12 -9.44 -59.53
C VAL A 99 -42.57 -8.47 -60.62
N GLY A 100 -42.74 -8.97 -61.84
CA GLY A 100 -43.09 -8.17 -63.02
C GLY A 100 -41.91 -7.90 -63.97
N ASP A 101 -40.67 -8.17 -63.57
CA ASP A 101 -39.51 -8.04 -64.46
C ASP A 101 -39.60 -8.95 -65.69
N GLN A 102 -38.98 -8.51 -66.79
CA GLN A 102 -38.96 -9.23 -68.06
C GLN A 102 -37.60 -9.88 -68.31
N VAL A 103 -37.56 -11.21 -68.29
CA VAL A 103 -36.36 -12.03 -68.53
C VAL A 103 -36.43 -12.74 -69.89
N GLU A 104 -35.29 -12.95 -70.53
CA GLU A 104 -35.24 -13.65 -71.83
C GLU A 104 -35.59 -15.14 -71.69
N LEU A 105 -36.35 -15.69 -72.64
CA LEU A 105 -36.65 -17.12 -72.69
C LEU A 105 -35.34 -17.91 -72.87
N GLY A 106 -35.14 -18.92 -72.02
CA GLY A 106 -33.89 -19.68 -71.89
C GLY A 106 -32.87 -19.12 -70.89
N SER A 107 -33.10 -17.96 -70.27
CA SER A 107 -32.31 -17.51 -69.11
C SER A 107 -32.51 -18.42 -67.89
N ASN A 108 -31.63 -18.32 -66.89
CA ASN A 108 -31.73 -19.06 -65.62
C ASN A 108 -32.08 -18.11 -64.47
N VAL A 109 -33.33 -18.14 -64.03
CA VAL A 109 -33.82 -17.35 -62.91
C VAL A 109 -33.47 -18.05 -61.59
N VAL A 110 -32.72 -17.39 -60.73
CA VAL A 110 -32.43 -17.92 -59.40
C VAL A 110 -33.56 -17.52 -58.44
N ILE A 111 -34.09 -18.52 -57.74
CA ILE A 111 -35.22 -18.40 -56.82
C ILE A 111 -34.74 -18.81 -55.43
N PHE A 112 -34.92 -17.95 -54.44
CA PHE A 112 -34.69 -18.31 -53.04
C PHE A 112 -35.95 -18.88 -52.42
N ILE A 113 -35.81 -20.06 -51.84
CA ILE A 113 -36.81 -20.72 -51.01
C ILE A 113 -36.30 -20.86 -49.57
N ALA A 114 -37.22 -20.81 -48.61
CA ALA A 114 -36.90 -20.84 -47.21
C ALA A 114 -36.45 -22.22 -46.72
N THR A 115 -35.50 -22.22 -45.79
CA THR A 115 -35.28 -23.36 -44.88
C THR A 115 -35.27 -22.84 -43.44
N PRO A 116 -35.91 -23.56 -42.49
CA PRO A 116 -35.86 -23.26 -41.06
C PRO A 116 -34.53 -23.67 -40.41
N HIS A 117 -33.58 -24.17 -41.20
CA HIS A 117 -32.30 -24.67 -40.73
C HIS A 117 -31.20 -23.60 -40.90
N TYR A 118 -30.61 -23.16 -39.78
CA TYR A 118 -29.43 -22.29 -39.78
C TYR A 118 -28.17 -23.11 -39.51
N VAL A 119 -27.25 -23.16 -40.47
CA VAL A 119 -25.93 -23.78 -40.24
C VAL A 119 -25.05 -22.79 -39.48
N LEU A 120 -24.59 -23.17 -38.29
CA LEU A 120 -23.80 -22.30 -37.43
C LEU A 120 -22.44 -21.95 -38.09
N PRO A 121 -22.11 -20.66 -38.29
CA PRO A 121 -20.84 -20.27 -38.89
C PRO A 121 -19.67 -20.45 -37.92
N ASP A 122 -18.47 -20.55 -38.46
CA ASP A 122 -17.24 -20.35 -37.68
C ASP A 122 -17.13 -18.88 -37.22
N PHE A 123 -17.20 -18.68 -35.90
CA PHE A 123 -17.04 -17.38 -35.23
C PHE A 123 -15.67 -17.20 -34.56
N SER A 124 -14.73 -18.14 -34.74
CA SER A 124 -13.38 -18.08 -34.14
C SER A 124 -12.71 -16.72 -34.37
N GLY A 125 -12.25 -16.10 -33.27
CA GLY A 125 -11.57 -14.80 -33.29
C GLY A 125 -12.44 -13.59 -33.66
N LYS A 126 -13.76 -13.74 -33.79
CA LYS A 126 -14.69 -12.61 -34.03
C LYS A 126 -15.13 -11.97 -32.72
N THR A 127 -15.22 -10.66 -32.70
CA THR A 127 -15.81 -9.89 -31.60
C THR A 127 -17.33 -10.04 -31.55
N GLN A 128 -17.93 -9.76 -30.39
CA GLN A 128 -19.38 -9.73 -30.20
C GLN A 128 -20.12 -8.92 -31.29
N SER A 129 -19.57 -7.77 -31.70
CA SER A 129 -20.13 -6.88 -32.72
C SER A 129 -20.13 -7.47 -34.13
N GLU A 130 -19.09 -8.22 -34.49
CA GLU A 130 -18.99 -8.91 -35.77
C GLU A 130 -19.93 -10.11 -35.82
N ILE A 131 -20.01 -10.88 -34.73
CA ILE A 131 -20.96 -12.00 -34.59
C ILE A 131 -22.40 -11.48 -34.72
N PHE A 132 -22.75 -10.43 -33.97
CA PHE A 132 -24.05 -9.77 -34.05
C PHE A 132 -24.38 -9.38 -35.49
N SER A 133 -23.42 -8.80 -36.22
CA SER A 133 -23.61 -8.38 -37.62
C SER A 133 -23.82 -9.55 -38.60
N LEU A 134 -23.40 -10.77 -38.26
CA LEU A 134 -23.58 -11.98 -39.07
C LEU A 134 -24.93 -12.68 -38.82
N ILE A 135 -25.45 -12.59 -37.59
CA ILE A 135 -26.72 -13.24 -37.17
C ILE A 135 -27.93 -12.29 -37.12
N LEU A 136 -27.71 -10.98 -37.24
CA LEU A 136 -28.79 -10.00 -37.33
C LEU A 136 -29.70 -10.31 -38.53
N GLY A 137 -31.02 -10.37 -38.28
CA GLY A 137 -32.02 -10.64 -39.31
C GLY A 137 -32.12 -12.10 -39.74
N LYS A 138 -31.53 -13.07 -39.02
CA LYS A 138 -31.65 -14.51 -39.33
C LYS A 138 -32.90 -15.21 -38.77
N GLY A 139 -33.79 -14.46 -38.10
CA GLY A 139 -35.12 -14.94 -37.66
C GLY A 139 -35.16 -15.75 -36.36
N PHE A 140 -34.01 -16.03 -35.71
CA PHE A 140 -33.97 -16.69 -34.40
C PHE A 140 -33.61 -15.74 -33.25
N ASN A 141 -33.97 -16.13 -32.04
CA ASN A 141 -33.50 -15.48 -30.81
C ASN A 141 -32.07 -15.93 -30.50
N PHE A 142 -31.24 -15.00 -30.02
CA PHE A 142 -29.90 -15.29 -29.52
C PHE A 142 -29.58 -14.44 -28.30
N SER A 143 -28.63 -14.88 -27.48
CA SER A 143 -28.07 -14.11 -26.37
C SER A 143 -26.55 -14.23 -26.34
N PHE A 144 -25.89 -13.18 -25.84
CA PHE A 144 -24.47 -13.23 -25.51
C PHE A 144 -24.30 -13.44 -24.02
N GLU A 145 -23.55 -14.46 -23.64
CA GLU A 145 -23.06 -14.69 -22.29
C GLU A 145 -21.54 -14.47 -22.27
N VAL A 146 -20.96 -14.31 -21.08
CA VAL A 146 -19.53 -14.10 -20.91
C VAL A 146 -18.93 -15.18 -20.02
N GLU A 147 -17.73 -15.65 -20.36
CA GLU A 147 -16.99 -16.60 -19.54
C GLU A 147 -15.50 -16.29 -19.55
N VAL A 148 -14.79 -16.80 -18.53
CA VAL A 148 -13.32 -16.79 -18.54
C VAL A 148 -12.86 -17.88 -19.50
N ASN A 149 -12.13 -17.48 -20.53
CA ASN A 149 -11.43 -18.39 -21.44
C ASN A 149 -10.11 -17.74 -21.86
N ASN A 150 -9.00 -18.43 -21.59
CA ASN A 150 -7.64 -17.97 -21.88
C ASN A 150 -7.10 -18.57 -23.22
N ASP A 151 -7.78 -19.57 -23.80
CA ASP A 151 -7.39 -20.23 -25.06
C ASP A 151 -7.83 -19.45 -26.32
N VAL A 152 -8.68 -18.42 -26.15
CA VAL A 152 -9.18 -17.55 -27.23
C VAL A 152 -8.74 -16.11 -27.02
N PRO A 153 -8.62 -15.28 -28.08
CA PRO A 153 -8.33 -13.85 -27.92
C PRO A 153 -9.41 -13.13 -27.09
N ASP A 154 -8.99 -12.24 -26.20
CA ASP A 154 -9.89 -11.46 -25.35
C ASP A 154 -11.04 -10.78 -26.12
N GLN A 155 -12.25 -10.83 -25.55
CA GLN A 155 -13.49 -10.27 -26.10
C GLN A 155 -13.93 -10.87 -27.46
N THR A 156 -13.47 -12.08 -27.80
CA THR A 156 -13.90 -12.83 -29.00
C THR A 156 -14.72 -14.08 -28.67
N PHE A 157 -15.28 -14.73 -29.69
CA PHE A 157 -16.02 -15.99 -29.56
C PHE A 157 -15.24 -17.07 -28.80
N SER A 158 -15.88 -17.64 -27.78
CA SER A 158 -15.39 -18.81 -27.05
C SER A 158 -16.06 -20.10 -27.57
N LYS A 159 -17.40 -20.17 -27.50
CA LYS A 159 -18.21 -21.32 -27.96
C LYS A 159 -19.70 -20.96 -28.10
N PHE A 160 -20.49 -21.87 -28.65
CA PHE A 160 -21.95 -21.85 -28.49
C PHE A 160 -22.37 -22.51 -27.16
N GLY A 161 -23.62 -22.30 -26.75
CA GLY A 161 -24.28 -23.10 -25.72
C GLY A 161 -24.74 -24.47 -26.23
N ASP A 162 -25.36 -25.24 -25.33
CA ASP A 162 -26.03 -26.52 -25.62
C ASP A 162 -25.20 -27.56 -26.41
N GLU A 163 -23.87 -27.55 -26.21
CA GLU A 163 -22.89 -28.43 -26.86
C GLU A 163 -22.82 -28.31 -28.40
N LEU A 164 -23.30 -27.19 -28.97
CA LEU A 164 -23.30 -26.93 -30.42
C LEU A 164 -21.91 -26.52 -30.96
N GLU A 165 -21.56 -27.00 -32.16
CA GLU A 165 -20.31 -26.67 -32.86
C GLU A 165 -20.54 -25.89 -34.19
N ALA A 166 -19.48 -25.28 -34.72
CA ALA A 166 -19.54 -24.63 -36.02
C ALA A 166 -19.74 -25.66 -37.15
N GLY A 167 -20.82 -25.50 -37.92
CA GLY A 167 -21.28 -26.47 -38.91
C GLY A 167 -22.52 -27.26 -38.49
N ASP A 168 -22.92 -27.21 -37.21
CA ASP A 168 -24.19 -27.80 -36.78
C ASP A 168 -25.41 -27.06 -37.32
N VAL A 169 -26.53 -27.78 -37.38
CA VAL A 169 -27.84 -27.24 -37.79
C VAL A 169 -28.61 -26.80 -36.56
N PHE A 170 -28.77 -25.49 -36.41
CA PHE A 170 -29.64 -24.86 -35.43
C PHE A 170 -31.05 -24.67 -36.02
N ASP A 171 -32.09 -25.07 -35.29
CA ASP A 171 -33.49 -25.10 -35.76
C ASP A 171 -34.33 -23.87 -35.37
N GLY A 172 -33.74 -22.92 -34.63
CA GLY A 172 -34.41 -21.70 -34.18
C GLY A 172 -35.48 -21.91 -33.10
N SER A 173 -35.67 -23.13 -32.58
CA SER A 173 -36.70 -23.44 -31.57
C SER A 173 -36.35 -22.95 -30.16
N THR A 174 -35.07 -22.69 -29.89
CA THR A 174 -34.52 -22.17 -28.64
C THR A 174 -33.84 -20.81 -28.85
N THR A 175 -33.24 -20.24 -27.79
CA THR A 175 -32.35 -19.08 -27.90
C THR A 175 -30.93 -19.57 -28.12
N LEU A 176 -30.27 -19.17 -29.22
CA LEU A 176 -28.86 -19.47 -29.45
C LEU A 176 -27.99 -18.70 -28.44
N VAL A 177 -27.43 -19.41 -27.46
CA VAL A 177 -26.46 -18.81 -26.52
C VAL A 177 -25.08 -18.78 -27.17
N ILE A 178 -24.42 -17.63 -27.12
CA ILE A 178 -23.08 -17.41 -27.68
C ILE A 178 -22.18 -16.90 -26.55
N TYR A 179 -21.14 -17.65 -26.21
CA TYR A 179 -20.18 -17.27 -25.19
C TYR A 179 -19.07 -16.40 -25.79
N ILE A 180 -18.86 -15.23 -25.20
CA ILE A 180 -17.69 -14.38 -25.45
C ILE A 180 -16.64 -14.70 -24.37
N GLY A 181 -15.44 -15.08 -24.80
CA GLY A 181 -14.31 -15.35 -23.93
C GLY A 181 -13.66 -14.05 -23.47
N PHE A 182 -13.43 -13.93 -22.17
CA PHE A 182 -12.61 -12.91 -21.56
C PHE A 182 -11.36 -13.56 -20.99
N ASN A 183 -10.20 -12.96 -21.23
CA ASN A 183 -8.96 -13.43 -20.64
C ASN A 183 -8.84 -12.95 -19.18
N THR A 184 -8.11 -13.71 -18.36
CA THR A 184 -7.68 -13.27 -17.02
C THR A 184 -6.52 -12.27 -17.12
N VAL A 185 -6.15 -11.64 -15.99
CA VAL A 185 -4.91 -10.85 -15.93
C VAL A 185 -3.69 -11.75 -16.17
N THR A 186 -2.69 -11.25 -16.90
CA THR A 186 -1.43 -11.97 -17.10
C THR A 186 -0.42 -11.63 -16.00
N LEU A 187 0.50 -12.55 -15.75
CA LEU A 187 1.60 -12.36 -14.80
C LEU A 187 2.56 -11.27 -15.33
N PRO A 188 2.75 -10.15 -14.62
CA PRO A 188 3.56 -9.03 -15.10
C PRO A 188 5.05 -9.35 -15.17
N ASP A 189 5.80 -8.57 -15.97
CA ASP A 189 7.26 -8.59 -15.91
C ASP A 189 7.74 -7.93 -14.60
N LEU A 190 8.42 -8.71 -13.76
CA LEU A 190 9.00 -8.31 -12.48
C LEU A 190 10.54 -8.27 -12.52
N THR A 191 11.16 -8.35 -13.71
CA THR A 191 12.61 -8.37 -13.87
C THR A 191 13.26 -7.12 -13.26
N ASN A 192 14.34 -7.34 -12.49
CA ASN A 192 15.06 -6.34 -11.69
C ASN A 192 14.27 -5.68 -10.54
N LYS A 193 13.05 -6.14 -10.23
CA LYS A 193 12.23 -5.55 -9.15
C LYS A 193 12.56 -6.12 -7.79
N LEU A 194 12.44 -5.28 -6.76
CA LEU A 194 12.49 -5.70 -5.36
C LEU A 194 11.10 -6.06 -4.83
N LYS A 195 11.04 -6.97 -3.85
CA LYS A 195 9.84 -7.44 -3.13
C LYS A 195 8.81 -6.38 -2.76
N SER A 196 9.22 -5.16 -2.40
CA SER A 196 8.31 -4.04 -2.11
C SER A 196 7.53 -3.59 -3.35
N GLU A 197 8.22 -3.41 -4.49
CA GLU A 197 7.58 -3.15 -5.78
C GLU A 197 6.73 -4.34 -6.24
N ILE A 198 7.25 -5.56 -6.12
CA ILE A 198 6.55 -6.79 -6.51
C ILE A 198 5.23 -6.90 -5.74
N SER A 199 5.28 -6.74 -4.41
CA SER A 199 4.10 -6.79 -3.55
C SER A 199 3.07 -5.73 -3.94
N LYS A 200 3.53 -4.51 -4.26
CA LYS A 200 2.65 -3.44 -4.75
C LYS A 200 2.00 -3.81 -6.08
N ILE A 201 2.79 -4.17 -7.09
CA ILE A 201 2.32 -4.47 -8.45
C ILE A 201 1.31 -5.62 -8.44
N LEU A 202 1.63 -6.74 -7.78
CA LEU A 202 0.73 -7.89 -7.72
C LEU A 202 -0.56 -7.58 -6.96
N THR A 203 -0.49 -6.77 -5.89
CA THR A 203 -1.69 -6.29 -5.16
C THR A 203 -2.55 -5.36 -6.02
N GLU A 204 -1.94 -4.44 -6.77
CA GLU A 204 -2.63 -3.54 -7.70
C GLU A 204 -3.28 -4.32 -8.87
N SER A 205 -2.62 -5.39 -9.34
CA SER A 205 -3.14 -6.37 -10.31
C SER A 205 -4.13 -7.38 -9.73
N GLN A 206 -4.42 -7.35 -8.43
CA GLN A 206 -5.30 -8.30 -7.70
C GLN A 206 -4.85 -9.77 -7.72
N ILE A 207 -3.59 -10.03 -8.07
CA ILE A 207 -2.98 -11.37 -8.05
C ILE A 207 -2.71 -11.76 -6.60
N GLN A 208 -3.10 -12.98 -6.20
CA GLN A 208 -2.69 -13.56 -4.91
C GLN A 208 -1.27 -14.13 -5.04
N PHE A 209 -0.42 -13.91 -4.02
CA PHE A 209 0.98 -14.33 -4.08
C PHE A 209 1.59 -14.75 -2.74
N ASN A 210 2.72 -15.46 -2.82
CA ASN A 210 3.63 -15.77 -1.73
C ASN A 210 5.10 -15.73 -2.20
N PHE A 211 6.05 -15.73 -1.27
CA PHE A 211 7.49 -15.66 -1.57
C PHE A 211 8.23 -16.91 -1.07
N GLU A 212 9.06 -17.48 -1.95
CA GLU A 212 10.11 -18.44 -1.61
C GLU A 212 11.48 -17.82 -1.96
N TYR A 213 12.54 -18.20 -1.24
CA TYR A 213 13.88 -17.64 -1.43
C TYR A 213 14.87 -18.67 -1.96
N VAL A 214 15.80 -18.22 -2.82
CA VAL A 214 16.95 -18.97 -3.30
C VAL A 214 18.22 -18.24 -2.87
N ILE A 215 19.11 -18.95 -2.17
CA ILE A 215 20.37 -18.36 -1.69
C ILE A 215 21.29 -18.11 -2.88
N ASN A 216 21.67 -16.84 -3.09
CA ASN A 216 22.73 -16.43 -4.01
C ASN A 216 23.27 -15.07 -3.56
N ASP A 217 24.60 -14.94 -3.45
CA ASP A 217 25.27 -13.70 -3.02
C ASP A 217 25.67 -12.78 -4.19
N ASP A 218 25.56 -13.24 -5.45
CA ASP A 218 25.87 -12.45 -6.65
C ASP A 218 24.80 -11.38 -6.98
N TYR A 219 23.61 -11.47 -6.38
CA TYR A 219 22.43 -10.64 -6.67
C TYR A 219 21.84 -10.02 -5.41
N PRO A 220 21.19 -8.84 -5.49
CA PRO A 220 20.58 -8.21 -4.33
C PRO A 220 19.45 -9.06 -3.73
N GLU A 221 19.42 -9.14 -2.40
CA GLU A 221 18.34 -9.78 -1.65
C GLU A 221 16.98 -9.09 -1.94
N ASP A 222 15.91 -9.89 -1.87
CA ASP A 222 14.54 -9.51 -2.24
C ASP A 222 14.32 -9.18 -3.74
N MET A 223 15.32 -9.30 -4.61
CA MET A 223 15.14 -9.13 -6.06
C MET A 223 14.49 -10.37 -6.71
N PHE A 224 13.60 -10.14 -7.68
CA PHE A 224 12.93 -11.17 -8.48
C PHE A 224 13.90 -12.11 -9.20
N ILE A 225 13.61 -13.41 -9.15
CA ILE A 225 14.23 -14.46 -9.97
C ILE A 225 13.26 -14.88 -11.09
N SER A 226 12.11 -15.42 -10.70
CA SER A 226 11.05 -15.90 -11.58
C SER A 226 9.76 -16.12 -10.80
N TYR A 227 8.67 -16.39 -11.53
CA TYR A 227 7.57 -17.16 -10.96
C TYR A 227 7.99 -18.63 -10.81
N LYS A 228 7.35 -19.35 -9.90
CA LYS A 228 7.54 -20.79 -9.70
C LYS A 228 6.48 -21.55 -10.50
N ASP A 229 6.94 -22.50 -11.31
CA ASP A 229 6.09 -23.35 -12.17
C ASP A 229 5.20 -22.59 -13.18
N MET A 230 5.49 -21.30 -13.43
CA MET A 230 4.83 -20.39 -14.39
C MET A 230 5.86 -19.42 -15.03
N GLU A 231 5.53 -18.82 -16.18
CA GLU A 231 6.35 -17.85 -16.92
C GLU A 231 5.75 -16.42 -16.94
N ILE A 232 6.54 -15.43 -17.35
CA ILE A 232 6.07 -14.04 -17.49
C ILE A 232 5.11 -13.96 -18.68
N GLY A 233 3.93 -13.39 -18.46
CA GLY A 233 2.86 -13.31 -19.46
C GLY A 233 1.87 -14.47 -19.43
N ASP A 234 2.08 -15.50 -18.61
CA ASP A 234 1.08 -16.54 -18.34
C ASP A 234 -0.19 -15.94 -17.73
N PHE A 235 -1.31 -16.61 -17.92
CA PHE A 235 -2.60 -16.20 -17.37
C PHE A 235 -2.76 -16.61 -15.89
N TYR A 236 -3.34 -15.73 -15.07
CA TYR A 236 -3.54 -15.96 -13.63
C TYR A 236 -4.79 -16.81 -13.34
N GLU A 237 -4.59 -17.99 -12.73
CA GLU A 237 -5.64 -19.00 -12.50
C GLU A 237 -6.40 -18.87 -11.16
N ASP A 238 -6.50 -17.66 -10.58
CA ASP A 238 -7.16 -17.34 -9.30
C ASP A 238 -6.56 -17.97 -8.01
N GLU A 239 -5.54 -18.84 -8.13
CA GLU A 239 -4.78 -19.44 -7.02
C GLU A 239 -3.46 -18.69 -6.71
N PRO A 240 -2.92 -18.75 -5.47
CA PRO A 240 -1.76 -17.93 -5.07
C PRO A 240 -0.44 -18.33 -5.77
N VAL A 241 0.12 -17.42 -6.55
CA VAL A 241 1.39 -17.61 -7.28
C VAL A 241 2.58 -17.53 -6.32
N THR A 242 3.55 -18.45 -6.44
CA THR A 242 4.83 -18.35 -5.70
C THR A 242 5.85 -17.59 -6.53
N ILE A 243 6.42 -16.54 -5.96
CA ILE A 243 7.54 -15.78 -6.54
C ILE A 243 8.84 -16.26 -5.89
N LEU A 244 9.84 -16.55 -6.71
CA LEU A 244 11.20 -16.83 -6.28
C LEU A 244 11.98 -15.51 -6.16
N LEU A 245 12.56 -15.24 -4.99
CA LEU A 245 13.42 -14.10 -4.70
C LEU A 245 14.84 -14.55 -4.34
N TYR A 246 15.83 -13.69 -4.57
CA TYR A 246 17.17 -13.90 -4.03
C TYR A 246 17.22 -13.65 -2.52
N GLN A 247 18.03 -14.44 -1.82
CA GLN A 247 18.45 -14.24 -0.44
C GLN A 247 19.98 -14.28 -0.37
N ASN A 248 20.58 -13.41 0.43
CA ASN A 248 22.02 -13.44 0.66
C ASN A 248 22.34 -14.22 1.95
N THR A 249 23.57 -14.75 2.03
CA THR A 249 24.04 -15.46 3.22
C THR A 249 24.32 -14.49 4.37
N PHE A 250 24.89 -13.32 4.07
CA PHE A 250 25.36 -12.37 5.06
C PHE A 250 24.24 -11.65 5.84
N THR A 251 23.05 -11.49 5.27
CA THR A 251 21.87 -10.94 5.96
C THR A 251 21.37 -11.88 7.06
N SER A 252 21.70 -13.17 6.99
CA SER A 252 21.36 -14.16 8.02
C SER A 252 22.30 -14.19 9.23
N ASN A 253 23.47 -13.53 9.15
CA ASN A 253 24.49 -13.53 10.21
C ASN A 253 23.93 -13.03 11.57
N PRO A 254 24.48 -13.47 12.71
CA PRO A 254 24.05 -13.01 14.04
C PRO A 254 24.53 -11.59 14.35
N THR A 255 25.56 -11.11 13.65
CA THR A 255 26.11 -9.76 13.76
C THR A 255 26.46 -9.22 12.36
N SER A 256 26.47 -7.89 12.22
CA SER A 256 26.87 -7.18 10.99
C SER A 256 27.35 -5.78 11.36
N LEU A 257 27.94 -5.02 10.43
CA LEU A 257 28.01 -3.57 10.63
C LEU A 257 26.60 -3.00 10.87
N ILE A 258 26.53 -1.94 11.68
CA ILE A 258 25.32 -1.17 11.97
C ILE A 258 25.56 0.31 11.74
N ILE A 259 24.49 1.06 11.47
CA ILE A 259 24.47 2.50 11.69
C ILE A 259 24.30 2.68 13.21
N SER A 260 25.40 2.96 13.91
CA SER A 260 25.41 3.15 15.36
C SER A 260 24.90 4.53 15.76
N LYS A 261 25.05 5.54 14.89
CA LYS A 261 24.57 6.90 15.15
C LYS A 261 24.10 7.63 13.90
N TYR A 262 23.10 8.47 14.11
CA TYR A 262 22.62 9.50 13.19
C TYR A 262 22.73 10.85 13.90
N VAL A 263 23.32 11.84 13.25
CA VAL A 263 23.48 13.20 13.75
C VAL A 263 22.82 14.14 12.77
N ASP A 264 21.76 14.81 13.20
CA ASP A 264 21.32 16.06 12.57
C ASP A 264 21.58 17.21 13.54
N GLY A 265 22.63 18.00 13.27
CA GLY A 265 23.07 19.10 14.14
C GLY A 265 22.15 20.34 14.16
N GLY A 266 21.01 20.28 13.46
CA GLY A 266 19.84 21.13 13.69
C GLY A 266 19.68 22.34 12.77
N ASP A 267 18.57 23.06 12.99
CA ASP A 267 18.00 24.11 12.15
C ASP A 267 19.02 25.05 11.49
N GLY A 268 19.16 24.92 10.16
CA GLY A 268 20.00 25.80 9.35
C GLY A 268 21.51 25.55 9.47
N THR A 269 21.93 24.46 10.12
CA THR A 269 23.30 23.94 10.04
C THR A 269 23.48 23.03 8.83
N ASN A 270 24.72 22.64 8.54
CA ASN A 270 25.04 21.48 7.71
C ASN A 270 25.76 20.43 8.58
N ASP A 271 25.40 20.32 9.86
CA ASP A 271 26.12 19.50 10.84
C ASP A 271 25.57 18.06 10.84
N GLN A 272 25.40 17.49 9.65
CA GLN A 272 24.99 16.10 9.49
C GLN A 272 26.18 15.14 9.63
N ALA A 273 25.98 14.01 10.31
CA ALA A 273 26.93 12.90 10.33
C ALA A 273 26.26 11.53 10.53
N ILE A 274 26.93 10.49 10.06
CA ILE A 274 26.56 9.08 10.25
C ILE A 274 27.77 8.35 10.83
N GLU A 275 27.55 7.57 11.89
CA GLU A 275 28.56 6.65 12.44
C GLU A 275 28.16 5.21 12.11
N ILE A 276 29.13 4.46 11.58
CA ILE A 276 29.05 3.01 11.37
C ILE A 276 29.86 2.32 12.47
N TYR A 277 29.40 1.20 13.03
CA TYR A 277 30.10 0.43 14.06
C TYR A 277 30.31 -1.03 13.64
N ASN A 278 31.42 -1.63 14.07
CA ASN A 278 31.72 -3.05 13.90
C ASN A 278 31.51 -3.85 15.22
N PRO A 279 30.32 -4.45 15.44
CA PRO A 279 30.06 -5.38 16.56
C PRO A 279 30.61 -6.80 16.34
N THR A 280 31.26 -7.10 15.21
CA THR A 280 31.77 -8.45 14.92
C THR A 280 33.09 -8.73 15.62
N ASP A 281 33.49 -10.00 15.71
CA ASP A 281 34.79 -10.42 16.25
C ASP A 281 35.92 -10.41 15.21
N SER A 282 35.69 -9.81 14.03
CA SER A 282 36.61 -9.79 12.88
C SER A 282 36.80 -8.40 12.27
N ASN A 283 37.92 -8.20 11.56
CA ASN A 283 38.11 -7.03 10.69
C ASN A 283 37.07 -7.04 9.57
N VAL A 284 36.45 -5.89 9.28
CA VAL A 284 35.52 -5.73 8.18
C VAL A 284 36.07 -4.72 7.18
N PHE A 285 36.28 -5.14 5.93
CA PHE A 285 36.77 -4.28 4.86
C PHE A 285 35.65 -3.36 4.36
N LEU A 286 35.82 -2.04 4.52
CA LEU A 286 34.79 -1.04 4.23
C LEU A 286 34.60 -0.77 2.73
N GLY A 287 35.57 -1.05 1.85
CA GLY A 287 35.42 -0.88 0.40
C GLY A 287 34.40 -1.83 -0.26
N ASP A 288 33.81 -2.76 0.50
CA ASP A 288 32.65 -3.56 0.09
C ASP A 288 31.29 -2.92 0.49
N TYR A 289 31.30 -1.76 1.15
CA TYR A 289 30.15 -1.08 1.75
C TYR A 289 29.98 0.37 1.25
N HIS A 290 28.73 0.83 1.27
CA HIS A 290 28.36 2.21 0.92
C HIS A 290 27.09 2.64 1.67
N LEU A 291 26.86 3.95 1.80
CA LEU A 291 25.54 4.49 2.12
C LEU A 291 24.75 4.79 0.84
N ALA A 292 23.45 4.50 0.86
CA ALA A 292 22.48 5.03 -0.10
C ALA A 292 21.42 5.86 0.62
N ILE A 293 21.21 7.11 0.17
CA ILE A 293 20.29 8.08 0.79
C ILE A 293 19.15 8.39 -0.19
N PHE A 294 17.91 8.31 0.30
CA PHE A 294 16.69 8.55 -0.47
C PHE A 294 16.00 9.79 0.11
N ILE A 295 16.22 10.95 -0.50
CA ILE A 295 15.79 12.20 0.14
C ILE A 295 14.27 12.39 0.07
N ASN A 296 13.68 12.93 1.14
CA ASN A 296 12.34 13.52 1.14
C ASN A 296 11.21 12.60 0.61
N GLY A 297 11.36 11.28 0.83
CA GLY A 297 10.45 10.24 0.34
C GLY A 297 10.70 9.75 -1.09
N ALA A 298 11.92 9.93 -1.62
CA ALA A 298 12.33 9.35 -2.89
C ALA A 298 12.23 7.80 -2.86
N LEU A 299 11.92 7.21 -4.02
CA LEU A 299 11.93 5.75 -4.21
C LEU A 299 13.24 5.23 -4.81
N GLU A 300 14.07 6.14 -5.33
CA GLU A 300 15.38 5.87 -5.94
C GLU A 300 16.49 6.54 -5.11
N ALA A 301 17.66 5.93 -5.06
CA ALA A 301 18.79 6.47 -4.32
C ALA A 301 19.22 7.82 -4.93
N THR A 302 19.19 8.88 -4.12
CA THR A 302 19.50 10.25 -4.54
C THR A 302 20.99 10.54 -4.39
N ASN A 303 21.57 10.14 -3.26
CA ASN A 303 23.01 10.21 -3.00
C ASN A 303 23.54 8.81 -2.71
N ILE A 304 24.74 8.50 -3.20
CA ILE A 304 25.51 7.31 -2.86
C ILE A 304 26.85 7.79 -2.30
N ILE A 305 27.28 7.21 -1.19
CA ILE A 305 28.53 7.55 -0.52
C ILE A 305 29.32 6.25 -0.36
N GLU A 306 30.29 6.06 -1.26
CA GLU A 306 31.28 4.98 -1.19
C GLU A 306 32.20 5.19 0.02
N PHE A 307 32.66 4.12 0.66
CA PHE A 307 33.63 4.19 1.76
C PHE A 307 35.07 4.03 1.23
N GLU A 308 36.08 4.29 2.08
CA GLU A 308 37.48 4.08 1.71
C GLU A 308 37.89 2.59 1.82
N ASP A 309 38.92 2.20 1.06
CA ASP A 309 39.53 0.85 1.07
C ASP A 309 40.30 0.57 2.39
N VAL A 310 39.58 0.49 3.52
CA VAL A 310 40.14 0.31 4.87
C VAL A 310 39.50 -0.88 5.61
N ASP A 311 40.25 -1.50 6.52
CA ASP A 311 39.71 -2.47 7.49
C ASP A 311 39.23 -1.72 8.74
N LEU A 312 37.95 -1.88 9.11
CA LEU A 312 37.41 -1.46 10.41
C LEU A 312 37.57 -2.61 11.42
N LEU A 313 38.29 -2.40 12.52
CA LEU A 313 38.57 -3.46 13.49
C LEU A 313 37.36 -3.76 14.40
N PRO A 314 37.34 -4.92 15.10
CA PRO A 314 36.34 -5.24 16.11
C PRO A 314 36.20 -4.15 17.18
N GLY A 315 34.99 -3.62 17.36
CA GLY A 315 34.70 -2.56 18.32
C GLY A 315 35.06 -1.14 17.86
N GLU A 316 35.53 -0.94 16.63
CA GLU A 316 35.78 0.40 16.07
C GLU A 316 34.55 0.99 15.38
N THR A 317 34.58 2.31 15.23
CA THR A 317 33.58 3.14 14.55
C THR A 317 34.19 3.87 13.37
N TYR A 318 33.41 4.10 12.31
CA TYR A 318 33.78 4.89 11.13
C TYR A 318 32.76 6.02 10.92
N ILE A 319 33.22 7.27 10.89
CA ILE A 319 32.37 8.47 10.91
C ILE A 319 32.44 9.21 9.57
N ILE A 320 31.27 9.47 9.02
CA ILE A 320 31.03 10.17 7.76
C ILE A 320 30.32 11.48 8.11
N ALA A 321 30.92 12.63 7.82
CA ALA A 321 30.32 13.95 8.09
C ALA A 321 30.06 14.78 6.83
N ASN A 322 29.10 15.71 6.91
CA ASN A 322 28.84 16.66 5.84
C ASN A 322 29.96 17.71 5.76
N LYS A 323 30.63 17.75 4.61
CA LYS A 323 31.73 18.66 4.27
C LYS A 323 31.33 20.14 4.20
N ALA A 324 30.03 20.43 4.17
CA ALA A 324 29.49 21.78 4.29
C ALA A 324 29.29 22.25 5.74
N SER A 325 29.51 21.38 6.74
CA SER A 325 29.50 21.75 8.16
C SER A 325 30.49 22.89 8.45
N THR A 326 30.18 23.72 9.45
CA THR A 326 31.11 24.73 9.99
C THR A 326 31.64 24.37 11.39
N ASN A 327 31.23 23.22 11.91
CA ASN A 327 31.58 22.70 13.22
C ASN A 327 32.91 21.96 13.17
N GLY A 328 33.96 22.69 13.55
CA GLY A 328 35.35 22.22 13.51
C GLY A 328 35.70 21.13 14.52
N ASP A 329 34.77 20.73 15.40
CA ASP A 329 34.88 19.57 16.29
C ASP A 329 34.23 18.33 15.63
N LEU A 330 33.03 18.46 15.06
CA LEU A 330 32.38 17.40 14.24
C LEU A 330 33.26 16.96 13.05
N LEU A 331 33.84 17.93 12.33
CA LEU A 331 34.80 17.69 11.24
C LEU A 331 36.17 17.14 11.71
N ARG A 332 36.36 16.93 13.02
CA ARG A 332 37.58 16.33 13.60
C ARG A 332 37.33 14.93 14.17
N SER A 333 36.09 14.60 14.54
CA SER A 333 35.67 13.22 14.81
C SER A 333 35.46 12.40 13.52
N ALA A 334 35.24 13.06 12.39
CA ALA A 334 35.00 12.38 11.11
C ALA A 334 36.26 11.75 10.49
N ASP A 335 36.15 10.49 10.08
CA ASP A 335 37.17 9.81 9.27
C ASP A 335 37.13 10.32 7.83
N ILE A 336 35.92 10.46 7.26
CA ILE A 336 35.71 11.08 5.94
C ILE A 336 34.64 12.18 5.97
N TYR A 337 34.77 13.13 5.04
CA TYR A 337 33.83 14.23 4.88
C TYR A 337 33.49 14.50 3.40
N VAL A 338 32.20 14.42 3.08
CA VAL A 338 31.63 14.44 1.71
C VAL A 338 30.55 15.53 1.58
N PHE A 339 30.33 16.07 0.38
CA PHE A 339 29.27 17.06 0.16
C PHE A 339 27.90 16.40 -0.09
N GLU A 340 27.89 15.09 -0.25
CA GLU A 340 26.76 14.27 -0.65
C GLU A 340 25.92 13.78 0.56
N LEU A 341 26.44 13.91 1.78
CA LEU A 341 25.75 13.57 3.03
C LEU A 341 24.79 14.68 3.47
N ASN A 342 23.65 14.79 2.79
CA ASN A 342 22.59 15.74 3.12
C ASN A 342 21.30 14.98 3.46
N PHE A 343 20.71 15.31 4.60
CA PHE A 343 19.43 14.82 5.11
C PHE A 343 18.85 15.82 6.12
N ASP A 344 17.53 15.81 6.32
CA ASP A 344 16.73 16.68 7.19
C ASP A 344 15.66 15.89 7.97
N GLY A 345 16.12 14.90 8.77
CA GLY A 345 15.28 14.19 9.75
C GLY A 345 14.29 13.15 9.22
N ASN A 346 14.01 13.14 7.91
CA ASN A 346 12.98 12.29 7.29
C ASN A 346 13.52 11.31 6.22
N ASP A 347 14.73 11.51 5.73
CA ASP A 347 15.29 10.77 4.58
C ASP A 347 15.65 9.33 4.94
N THR A 348 15.42 8.38 4.01
CA THR A 348 15.84 6.99 4.23
C THR A 348 17.35 6.87 4.04
N ILE A 349 18.06 6.29 5.00
CA ILE A 349 19.51 6.02 4.90
C ILE A 349 19.76 4.53 5.06
N GLN A 350 20.39 3.92 4.06
CA GLN A 350 20.69 2.50 4.05
C GLN A 350 22.19 2.24 4.02
N LEU A 351 22.66 1.43 4.97
CA LEU A 351 23.99 0.82 4.93
C LEU A 351 23.91 -0.41 4.02
N ARG A 352 24.63 -0.37 2.91
CA ARG A 352 24.66 -1.41 1.89
C ARG A 352 26.00 -2.15 1.89
N TYR A 353 25.97 -3.43 1.52
CA TYR A 353 27.12 -4.34 1.53
C TYR A 353 27.03 -5.37 0.40
N LYS A 354 27.93 -5.27 -0.58
CA LYS A 354 27.95 -6.06 -1.84
C LYS A 354 26.60 -6.05 -2.59
N ASN A 355 26.61 -6.46 -3.86
CA ASN A 355 25.45 -6.67 -4.76
C ASN A 355 24.30 -5.62 -4.75
N ASN A 356 24.52 -4.45 -4.14
CA ASN A 356 23.56 -3.41 -3.77
C ASN A 356 22.52 -3.75 -2.66
N THR A 357 22.72 -4.81 -1.85
CA THR A 357 21.84 -5.13 -0.71
C THR A 357 22.09 -4.26 0.50
N TYR A 358 21.00 -3.79 1.13
CA TYR A 358 21.05 -3.10 2.42
C TYR A 358 20.96 -4.07 3.60
N ILE A 359 21.80 -3.86 4.61
CA ILE A 359 21.90 -4.68 5.83
C ILE A 359 21.37 -3.95 7.07
N ASP A 360 21.34 -2.61 7.06
CA ASP A 360 20.74 -1.76 8.10
C ASP A 360 20.07 -0.55 7.44
N SER A 361 18.97 -0.07 8.01
CA SER A 361 18.15 0.99 7.41
C SER A 361 17.58 1.93 8.48
N ILE A 362 17.81 3.23 8.31
CA ILE A 362 17.03 4.28 8.97
C ILE A 362 15.82 4.57 8.09
N TYR A 363 14.62 4.36 8.65
CA TYR A 363 13.34 4.29 7.96
C TYR A 363 13.25 3.24 6.83
N HIS A 364 12.09 3.17 6.17
CA HIS A 364 11.89 2.45 4.90
C HIS A 364 11.86 3.45 3.72
N ILE A 365 12.24 2.99 2.53
CA ILE A 365 12.22 3.79 1.29
C ILE A 365 10.83 4.40 1.07
N GLY A 366 10.77 5.72 0.84
CA GLY A 366 9.53 6.48 0.73
C GLY A 366 9.05 7.14 2.03
N ASN A 367 9.81 7.05 3.13
CA ASN A 367 9.51 7.76 4.39
C ASN A 367 9.46 9.29 4.22
N ARG A 368 8.60 9.95 4.99
CA ARG A 368 8.43 11.41 5.02
C ARG A 368 8.20 11.98 6.43
N ASP A 369 8.41 11.15 7.45
CA ASP A 369 8.16 11.49 8.84
C ASP A 369 9.45 12.01 9.49
N PHE A 370 9.39 13.21 10.06
CA PHE A 370 10.52 13.96 10.65
C PHE A 370 10.80 13.52 12.10
N VAL A 371 10.88 12.21 12.37
CA VAL A 371 11.06 11.71 13.75
C VAL A 371 12.51 11.87 14.25
N PHE A 372 13.46 11.94 13.31
CA PHE A 372 14.91 12.09 13.51
C PHE A 372 15.42 13.52 13.27
N ASP A 373 14.52 14.47 13.01
CA ASP A 373 14.84 15.89 12.79
C ASP A 373 15.49 16.54 14.02
N ASN A 374 16.45 17.44 13.81
CA ASN A 374 16.99 18.34 14.83
C ASN A 374 17.61 17.65 16.08
N GLU A 375 17.98 16.37 16.02
CA GLU A 375 18.52 15.59 17.15
C GLU A 375 19.62 14.58 16.75
N ILE A 376 20.34 14.07 17.75
CA ILE A 376 21.31 12.96 17.60
C ILE A 376 20.68 11.67 18.12
N PHE A 377 20.64 10.63 17.29
CA PHE A 377 20.14 9.30 17.66
C PHE A 377 21.30 8.32 17.74
N VAL A 378 21.40 7.63 18.88
CA VAL A 378 22.38 6.59 19.15
C VAL A 378 21.66 5.26 19.27
N ARG A 379 22.15 4.21 18.59
CA ARG A 379 21.59 2.85 18.68
C ARG A 379 21.82 2.30 20.10
N LYS A 380 20.86 1.51 20.63
CA LYS A 380 20.98 0.86 21.94
C LYS A 380 22.13 -0.16 21.94
N ALA A 381 22.77 -0.31 23.09
CA ALA A 381 24.01 -1.08 23.27
C ALA A 381 23.91 -2.60 23.03
N ASP A 382 22.69 -3.15 23.00
CA ASP A 382 22.36 -4.55 22.73
C ASP A 382 22.13 -4.85 21.23
N VAL A 383 22.00 -3.82 20.39
CA VAL A 383 21.82 -3.97 18.95
C VAL A 383 23.16 -4.25 18.27
N VAL A 384 23.47 -5.54 18.09
CA VAL A 384 24.73 -6.02 17.49
C VAL A 384 24.60 -6.44 16.00
N LYS A 385 23.47 -6.14 15.38
CA LYS A 385 23.14 -6.49 13.99
C LYS A 385 22.25 -5.42 13.36
N GLY A 386 22.45 -5.15 12.07
CA GLY A 386 21.62 -4.25 11.29
C GLY A 386 20.22 -4.82 11.04
N ALA A 387 19.25 -3.91 10.94
CA ALA A 387 17.84 -4.23 10.70
C ALA A 387 17.40 -3.71 9.32
N ARG A 388 16.85 -4.61 8.49
CA ARG A 388 16.30 -4.26 7.18
C ARG A 388 14.89 -3.65 7.29
N ASP A 389 14.20 -3.91 8.39
CA ASP A 389 12.99 -3.21 8.81
C ASP A 389 13.36 -2.25 9.94
N PHE A 390 12.98 -0.96 9.84
CA PHE A 390 13.41 0.05 10.81
C PHE A 390 12.58 0.00 12.10
N SER A 391 13.25 -0.16 13.24
CA SER A 391 12.65 0.01 14.56
C SER A 391 13.11 1.32 15.20
N PHE A 392 12.16 2.17 15.60
CA PHE A 392 12.45 3.37 16.39
C PHE A 392 12.92 3.02 17.82
N THR A 393 12.43 1.91 18.41
CA THR A 393 12.76 1.55 19.80
C THR A 393 14.19 1.03 19.98
N GLU A 394 14.94 0.86 18.89
CA GLU A 394 16.38 0.55 18.92
C GLU A 394 17.27 1.78 19.14
N TRP A 395 16.70 2.98 19.28
CA TRP A 395 17.45 4.24 19.35
C TRP A 395 17.27 4.97 20.68
N THR A 396 18.13 5.95 20.92
CA THR A 396 18.15 6.81 22.12
C THR A 396 18.59 8.22 21.69
N ALA A 397 17.73 9.21 21.90
CA ALA A 397 17.87 10.56 21.33
C ALA A 397 18.53 11.57 22.28
N TYR A 398 19.40 12.43 21.75
CA TYR A 398 20.22 13.44 22.43
C TYR A 398 20.13 14.78 21.69
N VAL A 399 20.42 15.89 22.39
CA VAL A 399 20.40 17.24 21.81
C VAL A 399 21.42 17.40 20.67
N PRO A 400 21.11 18.18 19.62
CA PRO A 400 21.93 18.26 18.40
C PRO A 400 23.36 18.77 18.61
N SER A 401 23.62 19.46 19.72
CA SER A 401 24.95 19.99 20.07
C SER A 401 25.87 18.99 20.79
N TYR A 402 25.38 17.82 21.22
CA TYR A 402 26.15 16.88 22.03
C TYR A 402 26.97 15.89 21.18
N ILE A 403 27.87 16.41 20.33
CA ILE A 403 28.71 15.62 19.43
C ILE A 403 29.80 14.79 20.12
N ASP A 404 30.10 15.03 21.41
CA ASP A 404 31.14 14.34 22.19
C ASP A 404 30.93 12.81 22.33
N LEU A 405 29.74 12.31 21.98
CA LEU A 405 29.42 10.87 21.95
C LEU A 405 29.97 10.14 20.70
N LEU A 406 30.43 10.85 19.67
CA LEU A 406 30.98 10.28 18.45
C LEU A 406 32.32 9.58 18.70
N GLY A 407 32.59 8.50 17.94
CA GLY A 407 33.88 7.81 17.94
C GLY A 407 34.01 6.73 19.01
N THR A 408 32.92 6.43 19.73
CA THR A 408 32.83 5.31 20.68
C THR A 408 31.44 4.67 20.64
N HIS A 409 31.37 3.34 20.53
CA HIS A 409 30.14 2.57 20.62
C HIS A 409 30.47 1.17 21.20
N PRO A 410 29.58 0.49 21.96
CA PRO A 410 28.27 0.93 22.42
C PRO A 410 28.30 2.12 23.38
N TYR A 411 27.23 2.93 23.35
CA TYR A 411 26.98 3.98 24.33
C TYR A 411 25.95 3.47 25.35
N SER A 412 26.22 3.63 26.65
CA SER A 412 25.38 3.06 27.72
C SER A 412 24.28 4.05 28.13
N TYR A 413 23.03 3.60 28.06
CA TYR A 413 21.87 4.26 28.66
C TYR A 413 20.96 3.20 29.31
N ASP A 414 20.38 3.54 30.46
CA ASP A 414 19.47 2.70 31.24
C ASP A 414 18.31 3.58 31.71
N PRO A 415 17.06 3.39 31.24
CA PRO A 415 15.94 4.21 31.68
C PRO A 415 15.62 4.03 33.18
N THR A 416 16.06 2.94 33.82
CA THR A 416 15.77 2.72 35.24
C THR A 416 16.55 3.64 36.19
N THR A 417 17.58 4.35 35.71
CA THR A 417 18.23 5.43 36.48
C THR A 417 17.39 6.71 36.56
N GLY A 418 16.46 6.90 35.63
CA GLY A 418 15.67 8.13 35.51
C GLY A 418 16.49 9.37 35.16
N VAL A 419 15.93 10.54 35.49
CA VAL A 419 16.47 11.87 35.14
C VAL A 419 17.25 12.45 36.32
N THR A 420 18.52 12.85 36.13
CA THR A 420 19.29 13.52 37.19
C THR A 420 18.74 14.90 37.54
N PHE A 421 18.59 15.18 38.83
CA PHE A 421 18.09 16.46 39.34
C PHE A 421 19.08 17.63 39.15
N GLN A 422 18.58 18.71 38.56
CA GLN A 422 19.29 20.00 38.45
C GLN A 422 18.50 21.10 39.18
N PHE A 423 19.07 21.68 40.23
CA PHE A 423 18.43 22.79 40.95
C PHE A 423 18.40 24.08 40.11
N VAL A 424 17.20 24.65 39.93
CA VAL A 424 17.00 25.93 39.22
C VAL A 424 16.71 27.04 40.24
N ASN A 425 17.66 27.97 40.42
CA ASN A 425 17.55 29.07 41.38
C ASN A 425 16.65 30.22 40.89
N ARG A 426 15.35 29.94 40.68
CA ARG A 426 14.30 30.87 40.26
C ARG A 426 12.97 30.41 40.87
N GLU A 427 12.07 31.35 41.18
CA GLU A 427 10.69 31.02 41.60
C GLU A 427 9.93 30.29 40.48
N PHE A 428 8.97 29.45 40.85
CA PHE A 428 8.16 28.61 39.97
C PHE A 428 7.38 29.39 38.90
N ASP A 429 6.93 30.62 39.20
CA ASP A 429 6.21 31.49 38.26
C ASP A 429 7.13 32.26 37.29
N ASN A 430 8.44 31.99 37.30
CA ASN A 430 9.39 32.67 36.43
C ASN A 430 9.15 32.32 34.94
N PRO A 431 9.09 33.32 34.02
CA PRO A 431 8.91 33.06 32.58
C PRO A 431 10.01 32.24 31.88
N LEU A 432 11.12 31.93 32.57
CA LEU A 432 12.19 31.06 32.08
C LEU A 432 12.21 29.70 32.82
N GLY A 433 11.13 29.36 33.52
CA GLY A 433 11.04 28.18 34.39
C GLY A 433 11.77 28.39 35.73
N GLY A 434 11.29 27.72 36.76
CA GLY A 434 11.87 27.76 38.10
C GLY A 434 11.30 26.67 39.01
N MET A 435 11.70 26.64 40.28
CA MET A 435 11.23 25.62 41.23
C MET A 435 11.14 26.13 42.67
N ASN A 436 10.04 25.78 43.34
CA ASN A 436 9.80 26.16 44.73
C ASN A 436 9.93 24.95 45.66
N ALA A 437 10.65 25.13 46.77
CA ALA A 437 10.77 24.13 47.83
C ALA A 437 9.46 24.04 48.61
N VAL A 438 8.93 22.83 48.80
CA VAL A 438 7.62 22.62 49.41
C VAL A 438 7.61 21.44 50.39
N THR A 439 6.53 21.33 51.16
CA THR A 439 6.14 20.16 51.94
C THR A 439 4.81 19.60 51.45
N LEU A 440 4.63 18.29 51.55
CA LEU A 440 3.36 17.64 51.22
C LEU A 440 2.24 18.12 52.16
N SER A 441 1.07 18.45 51.60
CA SER A 441 -0.13 18.78 52.38
C SER A 441 -1.26 17.76 52.19
N TYR A 442 -1.48 17.25 50.98
CA TYR A 442 -2.54 16.28 50.67
C TYR A 442 -2.26 15.58 49.32
N ILE A 443 -2.80 14.38 49.12
CA ILE A 443 -2.69 13.62 47.85
C ILE A 443 -4.11 13.31 47.37
N ASN A 444 -4.45 13.71 46.15
CA ASN A 444 -5.78 13.50 45.58
C ASN A 444 -5.89 12.12 44.93
N ASP A 445 -4.88 11.70 44.18
CA ASP A 445 -4.88 10.56 43.26
C ASP A 445 -3.40 10.22 42.88
N GLY A 446 -3.14 9.61 41.72
CA GLY A 446 -1.78 9.27 41.29
C GLY A 446 -0.98 10.46 40.74
N ASP A 447 -1.63 11.49 40.20
CA ASP A 447 -1.01 12.60 39.46
C ASP A 447 -1.31 13.99 40.01
N THR A 448 -2.12 14.11 41.06
CA THR A 448 -2.53 15.39 41.62
C THR A 448 -2.32 15.41 43.14
N ALA A 449 -1.62 16.43 43.63
CA ALA A 449 -1.34 16.61 45.05
C ALA A 449 -1.20 18.09 45.44
N SER A 450 -1.52 18.38 46.70
CA SER A 450 -1.44 19.72 47.29
C SER A 450 -0.17 19.85 48.14
N PHE A 451 0.53 20.97 48.01
CA PHE A 451 1.80 21.26 48.68
C PHE A 451 1.82 22.66 49.30
N SER A 452 2.62 22.82 50.36
CA SER A 452 2.75 24.08 51.09
C SER A 452 4.21 24.56 51.10
N PRO A 453 4.50 25.85 50.84
CA PRO A 453 3.55 26.91 50.48
C PRO A 453 3.11 26.84 49.01
N GLY A 454 2.00 27.51 48.67
CA GLY A 454 1.68 27.93 47.30
C GLY A 454 0.74 27.05 46.48
N PHE A 455 0.60 25.75 46.77
CA PHE A 455 -0.08 24.80 45.88
C PHE A 455 -1.25 24.08 46.59
N LEU A 456 -2.29 24.82 46.98
CA LEU A 456 -3.37 24.33 47.85
C LEU A 456 -4.75 24.39 47.19
N ASP A 457 -5.68 23.57 47.69
CA ASP A 457 -7.11 23.55 47.31
C ASP A 457 -7.36 23.45 45.79
N SER A 458 -7.81 24.55 45.16
CA SER A 458 -8.00 24.64 43.70
C SER A 458 -6.68 24.74 42.93
N GLU A 459 -5.66 25.35 43.54
CA GLU A 459 -4.34 25.66 42.97
C GLU A 459 -3.30 24.56 43.27
N ARG A 460 -3.77 23.37 43.70
CA ARG A 460 -2.94 22.15 43.85
C ARG A 460 -2.23 21.79 42.53
N VAL A 461 -1.14 21.01 42.63
CA VAL A 461 -0.36 20.62 41.45
C VAL A 461 -0.99 19.42 40.76
N ARG A 462 -1.18 19.53 39.44
CA ARG A 462 -1.31 18.41 38.51
C ARG A 462 0.07 18.14 37.90
N PHE A 463 0.50 16.88 37.94
CA PHE A 463 1.83 16.47 37.52
C PHE A 463 1.93 16.53 35.99
N LEU A 464 2.94 17.24 35.47
CA LEU A 464 3.22 17.34 34.04
C LEU A 464 3.58 15.97 33.44
N GLY A 465 3.05 15.67 32.26
CA GLY A 465 3.34 14.47 31.50
C GLY A 465 2.60 13.20 31.88
N VAL A 466 1.70 13.25 32.86
CA VAL A 466 0.95 12.09 33.35
C VAL A 466 -0.55 12.35 33.48
N ASP A 467 -1.30 11.29 33.23
CA ASP A 467 -2.73 11.10 33.52
C ASP A 467 -2.88 9.69 34.07
N THR A 468 -3.06 9.58 35.40
CA THR A 468 -3.17 8.28 36.08
C THR A 468 -4.63 7.82 36.07
N PRO A 469 -4.92 6.51 35.92
CA PRO A 469 -6.30 6.02 35.85
C PRO A 469 -7.12 6.44 37.07
N GLU A 470 -8.39 6.75 36.86
CA GLU A 470 -9.17 7.48 37.87
C GLU A 470 -9.41 6.66 39.13
N THR A 471 -9.43 7.34 40.28
CA THR A 471 -9.81 6.73 41.57
C THR A 471 -11.17 7.19 42.08
N PHE A 472 -11.73 8.26 41.52
CA PHE A 472 -13.06 8.78 41.83
C PHE A 472 -13.59 9.66 40.68
N PRO A 473 -14.87 9.57 40.26
CA PRO A 473 -15.99 8.87 40.90
C PRO A 473 -16.13 7.39 40.48
N VAL A 474 -15.42 6.99 39.42
CA VAL A 474 -15.19 5.59 39.04
C VAL A 474 -13.77 5.24 39.50
N THR A 475 -13.52 3.96 39.79
CA THR A 475 -12.17 3.45 40.05
C THR A 475 -11.78 2.57 38.88
N ASP A 476 -10.86 3.05 38.06
CA ASP A 476 -10.32 2.32 36.91
C ASP A 476 -9.17 1.40 37.35
N PRO A 477 -8.84 0.34 36.58
CA PRO A 477 -7.66 -0.48 36.82
C PRO A 477 -6.39 0.38 36.90
N TRP A 478 -5.46 0.02 37.77
CA TRP A 478 -4.18 0.71 38.03
C TRP A 478 -4.27 2.09 38.72
N GLY A 479 -5.45 2.70 38.83
CA GLY A 479 -5.63 3.96 39.56
C GLY A 479 -5.29 3.85 41.06
N PRO A 480 -5.82 2.85 41.80
CA PRO A 480 -5.45 2.62 43.20
C PRO A 480 -3.96 2.37 43.40
N GLU A 481 -3.32 1.65 42.49
CA GLU A 481 -1.90 1.28 42.52
C GLU A 481 -1.01 2.50 42.24
N ALA A 482 -1.32 3.28 41.21
CA ALA A 482 -0.67 4.56 40.90
C ALA A 482 -0.73 5.54 42.09
N LYS A 483 -1.92 5.66 42.70
CA LYS A 483 -2.15 6.47 43.90
C LYS A 483 -1.36 5.95 45.11
N ALA A 484 -1.27 4.64 45.30
CA ALA A 484 -0.48 4.03 46.36
C ALA A 484 1.03 4.30 46.19
N TYR A 485 1.53 4.21 44.95
CA TYR A 485 2.92 4.50 44.59
C TYR A 485 3.28 5.98 44.85
N THR A 486 2.48 6.92 44.34
CA THR A 486 2.62 8.36 44.63
C THR A 486 2.51 8.65 46.13
N THR A 487 1.62 7.94 46.85
CA THR A 487 1.48 8.07 48.31
C THR A 487 2.73 7.59 49.06
N LEU A 488 3.34 6.48 48.64
CA LEU A 488 4.55 5.93 49.25
C LEU A 488 5.73 6.90 49.10
N ILE A 489 5.99 7.38 47.88
CA ILE A 489 7.12 8.27 47.58
C ILE A 489 6.97 9.63 48.27
N LEU A 490 5.81 10.29 48.16
CA LEU A 490 5.63 11.64 48.71
C LEU A 490 5.62 11.68 50.26
N ASN A 491 5.27 10.58 50.94
CA ASN A 491 5.38 10.49 52.40
C ASN A 491 6.78 10.08 52.90
N ALA A 492 7.61 9.49 52.04
CA ALA A 492 9.03 9.19 52.34
C ALA A 492 9.97 10.39 52.08
N ALA A 493 9.47 11.45 51.43
CA ALA A 493 10.24 12.60 51.01
C ALA A 493 10.91 13.36 52.18
N ILE A 494 12.24 13.52 52.13
CA ILE A 494 13.00 14.42 53.01
C ILE A 494 13.14 15.83 52.43
N GLY A 495 12.71 16.04 51.18
CA GLY A 495 12.61 17.33 50.50
C GLY A 495 11.84 17.18 49.19
N ILE A 496 11.11 18.23 48.79
CA ILE A 496 10.30 18.25 47.56
C ILE A 496 10.51 19.60 46.86
N TYR A 497 10.70 19.58 45.54
CA TYR A 497 10.59 20.75 44.67
C TYR A 497 9.47 20.55 43.64
N ILE A 498 8.64 21.58 43.46
CA ILE A 498 7.76 21.68 42.30
C ILE A 498 8.46 22.57 41.27
N GLN A 499 8.76 22.04 40.09
CA GLN A 499 9.35 22.77 38.97
C GLN A 499 8.32 23.07 37.89
N SER A 500 8.35 24.28 37.33
CA SER A 500 7.61 24.65 36.12
C SER A 500 8.39 24.31 34.85
N ASP A 501 7.65 23.96 33.80
CA ASP A 501 8.17 23.97 32.43
C ASP A 501 7.83 25.33 31.78
N PRO A 502 8.81 26.06 31.19
CA PRO A 502 8.57 27.37 30.59
C PRO A 502 7.76 27.32 29.28
N ASP A 503 7.84 26.23 28.52
CA ASP A 503 7.26 26.08 27.19
C ASP A 503 5.84 25.48 27.25
N LEU A 504 5.62 24.56 28.21
CA LEU A 504 4.31 23.96 28.48
C LEU A 504 3.43 24.82 29.42
N GLY A 505 4.06 25.74 30.17
CA GLY A 505 3.39 26.62 31.11
C GLY A 505 3.09 26.00 32.48
N TYR A 506 2.67 26.85 33.42
CA TYR A 506 2.63 26.54 34.85
C TYR A 506 1.22 26.54 35.49
N THR A 507 0.16 26.75 34.71
CA THR A 507 -1.25 26.70 35.16
C THR A 507 -2.15 26.13 34.06
N GLU A 508 -3.04 25.20 34.41
CA GLU A 508 -4.03 24.59 33.49
C GLU A 508 -5.42 25.25 33.57
N THR A 509 -6.32 24.86 32.65
CA THR A 509 -7.63 25.48 32.42
C THR A 509 -8.55 25.58 33.64
N TYR A 510 -8.43 24.69 34.64
CA TYR A 510 -9.23 24.73 35.87
C TYR A 510 -8.52 25.44 37.05
N GLY A 511 -7.34 26.02 36.81
CA GLY A 511 -6.58 26.78 37.80
C GLY A 511 -5.61 25.97 38.66
N ARG A 512 -5.46 24.64 38.45
CA ARG A 512 -4.36 23.88 39.04
C ARG A 512 -3.02 24.36 38.49
N HIS A 513 -1.97 24.24 39.30
CA HIS A 513 -0.61 24.41 38.81
C HIS A 513 -0.12 23.18 38.05
N LEU A 514 0.67 23.38 37.00
CA LEU A 514 1.32 22.31 36.23
C LEU A 514 2.77 22.17 36.70
N GLY A 515 3.17 20.98 37.15
CA GLY A 515 4.48 20.81 37.78
C GLY A 515 5.18 19.47 37.55
N LEU A 516 6.50 19.54 37.40
CA LEU A 516 7.43 18.44 37.60
C LEU A 516 7.72 18.30 39.11
N VAL A 517 7.51 17.11 39.67
CA VAL A 517 7.60 16.85 41.11
C VAL A 517 8.89 16.10 41.42
N TRP A 518 9.88 16.85 41.88
CA TRP A 518 11.17 16.33 42.31
C TRP A 518 11.13 15.96 43.78
N VAL A 519 11.52 14.73 44.11
CA VAL A 519 11.43 14.17 45.46
C VAL A 519 12.80 13.68 45.90
N ASN A 520 13.24 14.09 47.10
CA ASN A 520 14.45 13.58 47.74
C ASN A 520 14.11 12.46 48.72
N LEU A 521 14.67 11.27 48.51
CA LEU A 521 14.51 10.07 49.36
C LEU A 521 15.74 9.78 50.23
N GLY A 522 16.77 10.63 50.17
CA GLY A 522 18.03 10.47 50.89
C GLY A 522 18.91 9.33 50.37
N GLU A 523 20.07 9.15 50.99
CA GLU A 523 21.05 8.10 50.61
C GLU A 523 20.55 6.68 50.90
N THR A 524 19.64 6.51 51.88
CA THR A 524 19.04 5.21 52.20
C THR A 524 17.93 4.81 51.23
N GLY A 525 17.26 5.80 50.62
CA GLY A 525 16.24 5.59 49.61
C GLY A 525 15.01 4.79 50.05
N LEU A 526 14.33 4.24 49.06
CA LEU A 526 13.25 3.26 49.14
C LEU A 526 13.61 2.01 48.35
N THR A 527 12.92 0.91 48.65
CA THR A 527 12.85 -0.28 47.79
C THR A 527 11.38 -0.64 47.61
N ILE A 528 10.95 -0.81 46.36
CA ILE A 528 9.54 -0.93 45.97
C ILE A 528 9.40 -2.10 45.00
N ASP A 529 8.49 -3.04 45.27
CA ASP A 529 8.14 -4.10 44.33
C ASP A 529 7.00 -3.61 43.41
N ILE A 530 7.28 -3.55 42.11
CA ILE A 530 6.31 -3.24 41.05
C ILE A 530 5.71 -4.55 40.57
N LYS A 531 4.38 -4.62 40.48
CA LYS A 531 3.63 -5.87 40.35
C LYS A 531 2.65 -5.88 39.17
N ASN A 532 2.33 -7.07 38.68
CA ASN A 532 1.23 -7.32 37.74
C ASN A 532 -0.12 -7.45 38.47
N SER A 533 -1.22 -7.55 37.70
CA SER A 533 -2.59 -7.70 38.18
C SER A 533 -2.85 -8.98 39.01
N SER A 534 -1.91 -9.93 38.95
CA SER A 534 -1.91 -11.20 39.69
C SER A 534 -1.08 -11.15 40.99
N ASP A 535 -0.62 -9.96 41.41
CA ASP A 535 0.24 -9.70 42.58
C ASP A 535 1.68 -10.27 42.48
N GLU A 536 2.10 -10.71 41.29
CA GLU A 536 3.45 -11.18 41.00
C GLU A 536 4.40 -9.99 40.80
N VAL A 537 5.64 -10.08 41.30
CA VAL A 537 6.64 -9.01 41.19
C VAL A 537 7.29 -9.04 39.81
N MET A 538 7.08 -7.98 39.03
CA MET A 538 7.64 -7.80 37.69
C MET A 538 9.04 -7.18 37.76
N ARG A 539 9.24 -6.20 38.65
CA ARG A 539 10.57 -5.64 38.98
C ARG A 539 10.61 -5.12 40.42
N THR A 540 11.77 -5.22 41.06
CA THR A 540 12.07 -4.50 42.30
C THR A 540 12.88 -3.25 41.95
N GLU A 541 12.43 -2.10 42.44
CA GLU A 541 12.99 -0.78 42.18
C GLU A 541 13.70 -0.22 43.42
N HIS A 542 14.84 0.44 43.22
CA HIS A 542 15.65 1.05 44.29
C HIS A 542 15.84 2.55 44.03
N LEU A 543 15.03 3.40 44.68
CA LEU A 543 15.03 4.86 44.47
C LEU A 543 15.80 5.55 45.58
N SER A 544 16.79 6.39 45.27
CA SER A 544 17.57 7.13 46.28
C SER A 544 18.00 8.50 45.74
N GLY A 545 18.45 9.40 46.63
CA GLY A 545 18.81 10.76 46.24
C GLY A 545 17.58 11.55 45.77
N TRP A 546 17.74 12.36 44.71
CA TRP A 546 16.63 13.06 44.06
C TRP A 546 16.11 12.28 42.86
N ILE A 547 14.80 12.13 42.75
CA ILE A 547 14.08 11.51 41.62
C ILE A 547 12.98 12.43 41.08
N LEU A 548 12.57 12.22 39.83
CA LEU A 548 11.39 12.86 39.23
C LEU A 548 10.19 11.90 39.29
N LEU A 549 9.22 12.15 40.17
CA LEU A 549 8.07 11.26 40.37
C LEU A 549 7.25 11.06 39.09
N ASN A 550 7.06 12.12 38.30
CA ASN A 550 6.34 12.10 37.03
C ASN A 550 6.92 11.07 36.05
N TYR A 551 8.25 10.96 35.98
CA TYR A 551 8.95 10.01 35.11
C TYR A 551 8.71 8.57 35.56
N TYR A 552 8.86 8.31 36.86
CA TYR A 552 8.72 6.97 37.44
C TYR A 552 7.27 6.45 37.43
N LEU A 553 6.26 7.32 37.35
CA LEU A 553 4.88 6.93 37.08
C LEU A 553 4.69 6.36 35.66
N VAL A 554 5.40 6.88 34.66
CA VAL A 554 5.38 6.33 33.29
C VAL A 554 6.24 5.07 33.20
N LEU A 555 7.46 5.09 33.77
CA LEU A 555 8.40 3.94 33.75
C LEU A 555 7.77 2.67 34.33
N ASN A 556 6.93 2.81 35.36
CA ASN A 556 6.25 1.70 36.03
C ASN A 556 4.86 1.40 35.48
N GLY A 557 4.48 1.99 34.33
CA GLY A 557 3.21 1.71 33.66
C GLY A 557 1.96 2.23 34.39
N TYR A 558 2.11 3.15 35.35
CA TYR A 558 0.99 3.77 36.06
C TYR A 558 0.33 4.93 35.27
N SER A 559 0.95 5.37 34.17
CA SER A 559 0.39 6.36 33.25
C SER A 559 1.04 6.25 31.86
N TYR A 560 0.31 6.63 30.81
CA TYR A 560 0.90 6.84 29.47
C TYR A 560 1.77 8.10 29.46
N ASN A 561 2.68 8.20 28.49
CA ASN A 561 3.43 9.43 28.26
C ASN A 561 2.51 10.53 27.66
N TYR A 562 2.26 11.59 28.43
CA TYR A 562 1.62 12.82 27.98
C TYR A 562 2.57 14.03 28.00
N TYR A 563 3.89 13.82 28.11
CA TYR A 563 4.88 14.89 28.12
C TYR A 563 5.15 15.38 26.69
N SER A 564 4.79 16.64 26.42
CA SER A 564 4.81 17.17 25.06
C SER A 564 6.22 17.47 24.58
N SER A 565 6.49 17.12 23.31
CA SER A 565 7.71 17.48 22.57
C SER A 565 7.90 18.97 22.31
N ASN A 566 6.94 19.82 22.70
CA ASN A 566 7.10 21.27 22.70
C ASN A 566 8.05 21.76 23.83
N SER A 567 8.40 20.90 24.79
CA SER A 567 9.32 21.23 25.89
C SER A 567 10.79 21.16 25.47
N ASN A 568 11.50 22.27 25.68
CA ASN A 568 12.94 22.39 25.45
C ASN A 568 13.75 22.17 26.75
N LEU A 569 13.15 21.57 27.80
CA LEU A 569 13.90 21.22 29.00
C LEU A 569 14.90 20.10 28.70
N VAL A 570 16.18 20.36 28.95
CA VAL A 570 17.29 19.42 28.71
C VAL A 570 17.91 18.98 30.03
N PHE A 571 18.09 17.67 30.19
CA PHE A 571 18.80 17.02 31.29
C PHE A 571 19.83 16.06 30.69
N GLU A 572 21.08 16.11 31.17
CA GLU A 572 22.18 15.23 30.74
C GLU A 572 22.31 15.10 29.20
N ASN A 573 22.16 16.25 28.51
CA ASN A 573 22.19 16.37 27.05
C ASN A 573 21.07 15.64 26.29
N ARG A 574 19.91 15.43 26.93
CA ARG A 574 18.69 14.86 26.33
C ARG A 574 17.47 15.71 26.67
N TYR A 575 16.52 15.83 25.76
CA TYR A 575 15.25 16.51 26.04
C TYR A 575 14.38 15.69 27.01
N LEU A 576 13.69 16.35 27.94
CA LEU A 576 12.88 15.68 28.95
C LEU A 576 11.74 14.84 28.32
N TYR A 577 11.17 15.29 27.20
CA TYR A 577 10.14 14.51 26.50
C TYR A 577 10.68 13.17 25.95
N ARG A 578 11.96 13.09 25.55
CA ARG A 578 12.61 11.84 25.11
C ARG A 578 12.78 10.84 26.25
N TYR A 579 13.13 11.31 27.46
CA TYR A 579 13.11 10.45 28.66
C TYR A 579 11.71 9.83 28.88
N PHE A 580 10.63 10.62 28.79
CA PHE A 580 9.27 10.10 28.96
C PHE A 580 8.86 9.13 27.83
N GLN A 581 9.42 9.27 26.62
CA GLN A 581 9.25 8.27 25.54
C GLN A 581 9.95 6.96 25.92
N ASP A 582 11.23 7.00 26.29
CA ASP A 582 12.00 5.83 26.70
C ASP A 582 11.34 5.10 27.90
N ALA A 583 10.77 5.85 28.84
CA ALA A 583 10.05 5.31 30.00
C ALA A 583 8.80 4.51 29.59
N GLN A 584 8.02 5.02 28.63
CA GLN A 584 6.85 4.30 28.14
C GLN A 584 7.26 3.08 27.31
N CYS A 585 8.30 3.19 26.47
CA CYS A 585 8.83 2.04 25.74
C CYS A 585 9.28 0.94 26.70
N PHE A 586 10.03 1.27 27.76
CA PHE A 586 10.42 0.32 28.80
C PHE A 586 9.20 -0.33 29.48
N ALA A 587 8.18 0.46 29.85
CA ALA A 587 6.97 -0.06 30.48
C ALA A 587 6.16 -1.00 29.56
N GLN A 588 6.14 -0.72 28.25
CA GLN A 588 5.52 -1.57 27.22
C GLN A 588 6.32 -2.84 26.95
N GLU A 589 7.65 -2.74 26.80
CA GLU A 589 8.58 -3.86 26.59
C GLU A 589 8.54 -4.87 27.76
N ASN A 590 8.18 -4.42 28.97
CA ASN A 590 8.12 -5.23 30.19
C ASN A 590 6.69 -5.57 30.68
N GLY A 591 5.64 -5.16 29.95
CA GLY A 591 4.23 -5.44 30.31
C GLY A 591 3.82 -4.89 31.68
N LEU A 592 4.20 -3.64 31.98
CA LEU A 592 3.98 -3.02 33.29
C LEU A 592 2.66 -2.23 33.34
N GLY A 593 1.90 -2.41 34.43
CA GLY A 593 0.73 -1.60 34.73
C GLY A 593 -0.32 -1.61 33.63
N ILE A 594 -0.67 -0.44 33.09
CA ILE A 594 -1.64 -0.27 32.00
C ILE A 594 -1.22 -0.90 30.65
N HIS A 595 -0.05 -1.55 30.60
CA HIS A 595 0.49 -2.25 29.43
C HIS A 595 0.55 -3.79 29.59
N GLU A 596 -0.07 -4.36 30.63
CA GLU A 596 -0.26 -5.81 30.84
C GLU A 596 -1.28 -6.45 29.86
#